data_AF-A0A6P1ETR3-F1
#
_entry.id   AF-A0A6P1ETR3-F1
#
_cell.length_a   1.000
_cell.length_b   1.000
_cell.length_c   1.000
_cell.angle_alpha   90.00
_cell.angle_beta   90.00
_cell.angle_gamma   90.00
#
_symmetry.space_group_name_H-M   'P 1'
#
loop_
_entity.id
_entity.type
_entity.pdbx_description
1 polymer ?
#
loop_
_entity_poly.entity_id
_entity_poly.type
_entity_poly.pdbx_seq_one_letter_code
_entity_poly.pdbx_strand_id
1 'polypeptide(L)'
;MKRTAEFRRVMTIAGQVARQQSEPVSALHVAFAYAACLAPGDSTAHLIQAFGDERGWGASTTARPVFRRLLRHRRPVQYDPAIRRAVERAAAGGSPDIRTMLAALLNEGGLDPLREAVERAGGDLSRWLTTDA
;
A
#
# COMPACT_ATOMS: atom_id res chain seq x y z
N MET A 1 -17.00 4.13 -2.69
CA MET A 1 -16.22 3.81 -3.91
C MET A 1 -16.44 2.33 -4.25
N LYS A 2 -16.45 1.91 -5.52
CA LYS A 2 -16.48 0.47 -5.85
C LYS A 2 -15.14 -0.16 -5.39
N ARG A 3 -15.16 -1.20 -4.54
CA ARG A 3 -13.95 -1.84 -3.95
C ARG A 3 -12.85 -2.14 -4.97
N THR A 4 -13.22 -2.56 -6.17
CA THR A 4 -12.27 -2.80 -7.28
C THR A 4 -11.52 -1.54 -7.75
N ALA A 5 -12.18 -0.38 -7.78
CA ALA A 5 -11.55 0.88 -8.21
C ALA A 5 -10.54 1.37 -7.16
N GLU A 6 -10.88 1.21 -5.88
CA GLU A 6 -9.98 1.47 -4.76
C GLU A 6 -8.76 0.56 -4.81
N PHE A 7 -8.97 -0.75 -4.96
CA PHE A 7 -7.89 -1.72 -5.10
C PHE A 7 -6.91 -1.33 -6.22
N ARG A 8 -7.43 -1.02 -7.41
CA ARG A 8 -6.60 -0.58 -8.54
C ARG A 8 -5.83 0.70 -8.24
N ARG A 9 -6.47 1.66 -7.56
CA ARG A 9 -5.83 2.93 -7.17
C ARG A 9 -4.68 2.70 -6.20
N VAL A 10 -4.91 1.93 -5.14
CA VAL A 10 -3.88 1.56 -4.15
C VAL A 10 -2.71 0.85 -4.82
N MET A 11 -2.97 -0.19 -5.61
CA MET A 11 -1.91 -0.94 -6.28
C MET A 11 -1.12 -0.08 -7.29
N THR A 12 -1.78 0.89 -7.94
CA THR A 12 -1.11 1.84 -8.82
C THR A 12 -0.12 2.72 -8.04
N ILE A 13 -0.54 3.26 -6.89
CA ILE A 13 0.32 4.10 -6.04
C ILE A 13 1.47 3.26 -5.47
N ALA A 14 1.19 2.07 -4.94
CA ALA A 14 2.22 1.15 -4.43
C ALA A 14 3.26 0.82 -5.50
N GLY A 15 2.82 0.57 -6.74
CA GLY A 15 3.72 0.36 -7.88
C GLY A 15 4.52 1.59 -8.29
N GLN A 16 4.02 2.81 -8.06
CA GLN A 16 4.79 4.03 -8.29
C GLN A 16 5.88 4.21 -7.25
N VAL A 17 5.57 4.00 -5.97
CA VAL A 17 6.52 4.10 -4.86
C VAL A 17 7.66 3.09 -5.04
N ALA A 18 7.32 1.80 -5.21
CA ALA A 18 8.31 0.74 -5.33
C ALA A 18 9.26 0.94 -6.53
N ARG A 19 8.74 1.43 -7.66
CA ARG A 19 9.56 1.73 -8.85
C ARG A 19 10.59 2.82 -8.62
N GLN A 20 10.28 3.84 -7.82
CA GLN A 20 11.24 4.89 -7.53
C GLN A 20 12.39 4.39 -6.67
N GLN A 21 12.10 3.42 -5.80
CA GLN A 21 13.10 2.74 -4.98
C GLN A 21 13.82 1.62 -5.72
N SER A 22 13.45 1.35 -6.98
CA SER A 22 13.95 0.20 -7.75
C SER A 22 13.71 -1.15 -7.07
N GLU A 23 12.61 -1.25 -6.31
CA GLU A 23 12.23 -2.44 -5.55
C GLU A 23 10.96 -3.10 -6.11
N PRO A 24 10.75 -4.40 -5.85
CA PRO A 24 9.46 -5.02 -6.06
C PRO A 24 8.41 -4.45 -5.10
N VAL A 25 7.15 -4.42 -5.53
CA VAL A 25 6.02 -4.01 -4.68
C VAL A 25 5.89 -5.00 -3.53
N SER A 26 6.04 -4.48 -2.31
CA SER A 26 5.93 -5.21 -1.05
C SER A 26 4.67 -4.82 -0.28
N ALA A 27 4.37 -5.53 0.82
CA ALA A 27 3.20 -5.24 1.66
C ALA A 27 3.25 -3.83 2.27
N LEU A 28 4.44 -3.34 2.61
CA LEU A 28 4.63 -2.00 3.17
C LEU A 28 4.22 -0.90 2.17
N HIS A 29 4.60 -1.07 0.90
CA HIS A 29 4.19 -0.16 -0.18
C HIS A 29 2.67 -0.11 -0.34
N VAL A 30 2.01 -1.27 -0.23
CA VAL A 30 0.54 -1.37 -0.32
C VAL A 30 -0.13 -0.73 0.89
N ALA A 31 0.37 -0.97 2.11
CA ALA A 31 -0.16 -0.39 3.34
C ALA A 31 -0.07 1.15 3.33
N PHE A 32 1.08 1.69 2.91
CA PHE A 32 1.26 3.13 2.72
C PHE A 32 0.31 3.70 1.67
N ALA A 33 0.24 3.07 0.48
CA ALA A 33 -0.64 3.52 -0.59
C ALA A 33 -2.12 3.50 -0.19
N TYR A 34 -2.50 2.53 0.64
CA TYR A 34 -3.84 2.42 1.19
C TYR A 34 -4.13 3.53 2.20
N ALA A 35 -3.24 3.75 3.18
CA ALA A 35 -3.34 4.85 4.12
C ALA A 35 -3.40 6.23 3.44
N ALA A 36 -2.67 6.42 2.34
CA ALA A 36 -2.71 7.65 1.54
C ALA A 36 -4.01 7.85 0.74
N CYS A 37 -4.82 6.79 0.57
CA CYS A 37 -6.12 6.87 -0.10
C CYS A 37 -7.29 7.08 0.87
N LEU A 38 -7.08 6.93 2.18
CA LEU A 38 -8.11 7.14 3.19
C LEU A 38 -8.42 8.62 3.41
N ALA A 39 -9.62 8.90 3.91
CA ALA A 39 -10.00 10.25 4.29
C ALA A 39 -9.12 10.75 5.46
N PRO A 40 -8.83 12.06 5.53
CA PRO A 40 -8.12 12.63 6.68
C PRO A 40 -8.91 12.38 7.97
N GLY A 41 -8.24 11.95 9.04
CA GLY A 41 -8.86 11.76 10.36
C GLY A 41 -8.52 10.46 11.09
N ASP A 42 -7.92 9.48 10.40
CA ASP A 42 -7.47 8.24 11.03
C ASP A 42 -6.03 8.38 11.53
N SER A 43 -5.86 8.32 12.86
CA SER A 43 -4.54 8.45 13.51
C SER A 43 -3.57 7.35 13.11
N THR A 44 -4.03 6.12 12.87
CA THR A 44 -3.16 5.02 12.42
C THR A 44 -2.76 5.22 10.96
N ALA A 45 -3.66 5.71 10.12
CA ALA A 45 -3.31 6.08 8.75
C ALA A 45 -2.22 7.18 8.72
N HIS A 46 -2.28 8.15 9.62
CA HIS A 46 -1.24 9.17 9.76
C HIS A 46 0.12 8.60 10.18
N LEU A 47 0.14 7.64 11.12
CA LEU A 47 1.37 6.94 11.51
C LEU A 47 1.98 6.15 10.35
N ILE A 48 1.15 5.46 9.56
CA ILE A 48 1.60 4.72 8.37
C ILE A 48 2.15 5.68 7.30
N GLN A 49 1.53 6.86 7.13
CA GLN A 49 2.03 7.88 6.22
C GLN A 49 3.38 8.43 6.69
N ALA A 50 3.53 8.77 7.98
CA ALA A 50 4.79 9.20 8.55
C ALA A 50 5.91 8.16 8.38
N PHE A 51 5.61 6.88 8.61
CA PHE A 51 6.53 5.77 8.35
C PHE A 51 7.00 5.72 6.89
N GLY A 52 6.11 6.01 5.94
CA GLY A 52 6.46 6.11 4.53
C GLY A 52 7.26 7.36 4.19
N ASP A 53 6.96 8.49 4.81
CA ASP A 53 7.66 9.75 4.60
C ASP A 53 9.11 9.70 5.07
N GLU A 54 9.38 9.03 6.20
CA GLU A 54 10.75 8.71 6.66
C GLU A 54 11.56 7.91 5.62
N ARG A 55 10.87 7.15 4.76
CA ARG A 55 11.45 6.36 3.66
C ARG A 55 11.44 7.09 2.32
N GLY A 56 11.00 8.35 2.30
CA GLY A 56 10.92 9.18 1.10
C GLY A 56 9.72 8.87 0.19
N TRP A 57 8.69 8.17 0.69
CA TRP A 57 7.54 7.77 -0.13
C TRP A 57 6.57 8.92 -0.43
N GLY A 58 6.36 9.88 0.47
CA GLY A 58 5.41 11.00 0.29
C GLY A 58 5.71 11.97 -0.88
N ALA A 59 6.98 12.12 -1.25
CA ALA A 59 7.37 12.94 -2.42
C ALA A 59 6.90 12.33 -3.75
N SER A 60 6.59 11.03 -3.77
CA SER A 60 6.25 10.28 -4.97
C SER A 60 4.78 10.41 -5.39
N THR A 61 3.87 10.63 -4.42
CA THR A 61 2.42 10.76 -4.64
C THR A 61 2.01 12.15 -5.12
N THR A 62 2.85 13.16 -4.87
CA THR A 62 2.64 14.57 -5.26
C THR A 62 3.22 14.93 -6.63
N ALA A 63 3.97 14.03 -7.27
CA ALA A 63 4.57 14.29 -8.59
C ALA A 63 3.48 14.53 -9.66
N ARG A 64 3.27 15.81 -10.00
CA ARG A 64 2.35 16.31 -11.03
C ARG A 64 2.57 15.62 -12.39
N PRO A 65 1.54 15.53 -13.27
CA PRO A 65 1.56 14.67 -14.46
C PRO A 65 2.52 15.11 -15.59
N VAL A 66 3.30 16.17 -15.41
CA VAL A 66 3.99 16.88 -16.49
C VAL A 66 5.11 16.02 -17.13
N PHE A 67 5.69 15.07 -16.40
CA PHE A 67 6.79 14.22 -16.87
C PHE A 67 6.36 12.90 -17.55
N ARG A 68 5.06 12.60 -17.69
CA ARG A 68 4.60 11.28 -18.19
C ARG A 68 4.85 11.01 -19.68
N ARG A 69 5.32 11.97 -20.47
CA ARG A 69 5.47 11.82 -21.93
C ARG A 69 6.80 11.23 -22.41
N LEU A 70 7.83 11.09 -21.56
CA LEU A 70 9.18 10.72 -22.01
C LEU A 70 9.68 9.31 -21.64
N LEU A 71 8.93 8.52 -20.85
CA LEU A 71 9.35 7.16 -20.45
C LEU A 71 8.50 6.09 -21.12
N ARG A 72 8.78 5.85 -22.42
CA ARG A 72 8.13 4.82 -23.25
C ARG A 72 8.76 3.42 -23.10
N HIS A 73 9.54 3.18 -22.04
CA HIS A 73 10.00 1.86 -21.60
C HIS A 73 9.62 1.63 -20.14
N ARG A 74 8.32 1.41 -19.89
CA ARG A 74 7.85 1.02 -18.56
C ARG A 74 8.27 -0.43 -18.31
N ARG A 75 9.33 -0.65 -17.56
CA ARG A 75 9.64 -1.99 -17.01
C ARG A 75 8.39 -2.52 -16.30
N PRO A 76 8.03 -3.82 -16.49
CA PRO A 76 6.87 -4.40 -15.80
C PRO A 76 7.00 -4.19 -14.28
N VAL A 77 5.88 -3.91 -13.62
CA VAL A 77 5.87 -3.84 -12.15
C VAL A 77 6.21 -5.23 -11.64
N GLN A 78 7.26 -5.32 -10.83
CA GLN A 78 7.60 -6.55 -10.13
C GLN A 78 6.88 -6.54 -8.78
N TYR A 79 6.33 -7.69 -8.41
CA TYR A 79 5.67 -7.88 -7.11
C TYR A 79 6.48 -8.87 -6.32
N ASP A 80 6.57 -8.65 -5.01
CA ASP A 80 6.96 -9.69 -4.08
C ASP A 80 6.07 -10.94 -4.29
N PRO A 81 6.63 -12.16 -4.25
CA PRO A 81 5.84 -13.39 -4.35
C PRO A 81 4.61 -13.44 -3.44
N ALA A 82 4.70 -12.91 -2.21
CA ALA A 82 3.57 -12.87 -1.27
C ALA A 82 2.47 -11.94 -1.79
N ILE A 83 2.83 -10.76 -2.30
CA ILE A 83 1.89 -9.80 -2.89
C ILE A 83 1.26 -10.38 -4.15
N ARG A 84 2.05 -11.02 -5.02
CA ARG A 84 1.53 -11.67 -6.22
C ARG A 84 0.46 -12.70 -5.87
N ARG A 85 0.74 -13.61 -4.93
CA ARG A 85 -0.22 -14.62 -4.45
C ARG A 85 -1.46 -13.96 -3.84
N ALA A 86 -1.29 -12.90 -3.06
CA ALA A 86 -2.39 -12.20 -2.42
C ALA A 86 -3.31 -11.51 -3.45
N VAL A 87 -2.74 -10.89 -4.48
CA VAL A 87 -3.48 -10.30 -5.61
C VAL A 87 -4.21 -11.39 -6.41
N GLU A 88 -3.56 -12.51 -6.69
CA GLU A 88 -4.18 -13.66 -7.38
C GLU A 88 -5.36 -14.22 -6.59
N ARG A 89 -5.22 -14.40 -5.27
CA ARG A 89 -6.31 -14.81 -4.36
C ARG A 89 -7.47 -13.81 -4.40
N ALA A 90 -7.17 -12.52 -4.31
CA ALA A 90 -8.18 -11.46 -4.34
C ALA A 90 -8.91 -11.38 -5.69
N ALA A 91 -8.21 -11.63 -6.79
CA ALA A 91 -8.79 -11.67 -8.13
C ALA A 91 -9.70 -12.90 -8.33
N ALA A 92 -9.29 -14.08 -7.84
CA ALA A 92 -10.09 -15.30 -7.91
C ALA A 92 -11.42 -15.18 -7.16
N GLY A 93 -11.47 -14.40 -6.08
CA GLY A 93 -12.69 -14.14 -5.32
C GLY A 93 -13.68 -13.15 -5.97
N GLY A 94 -13.35 -12.57 -7.13
CA GLY A 94 -14.24 -11.67 -7.90
C GLY A 94 -14.47 -10.27 -7.30
N SER A 95 -14.18 -10.08 -6.00
CA SER A 95 -14.26 -8.79 -5.31
C SER A 95 -12.96 -8.54 -4.50
N PRO A 96 -11.91 -8.00 -5.14
CA PRO A 96 -10.65 -7.76 -4.46
C PRO A 96 -10.80 -6.66 -3.40
N ASP A 97 -10.35 -6.96 -2.18
CA ASP A 97 -10.38 -6.07 -1.01
C ASP A 97 -8.96 -5.88 -0.46
N ILE A 98 -8.51 -4.63 -0.40
CA ILE A 98 -7.17 -4.27 0.09
C ILE A 98 -7.02 -4.58 1.58
N ARG A 99 -8.06 -4.37 2.39
CA ARG A 99 -7.98 -4.61 3.83
C ARG A 99 -7.80 -6.09 4.11
N THR A 100 -8.62 -6.94 3.49
CA THR A 100 -8.49 -8.40 3.62
C THR A 100 -7.11 -8.87 3.15
N MET A 101 -6.59 -8.30 2.05
CA MET A 101 -5.26 -8.62 1.56
C MET A 101 -4.17 -8.23 2.55
N LEU A 102 -4.21 -7.01 3.10
CA LEU A 102 -3.24 -6.52 4.08
C LEU A 102 -3.33 -7.27 5.41
N ALA A 103 -4.54 -7.64 5.86
CA ALA A 103 -4.74 -8.43 7.06
C ALA A 103 -4.13 -9.84 6.92
N ALA A 104 -4.28 -10.47 5.75
CA ALA A 104 -3.63 -11.74 5.46
C ALA A 104 -2.10 -11.61 5.48
N LEU A 105 -1.56 -10.55 4.87
CA LEU A 105 -0.11 -10.28 4.85
C LEU A 105 0.44 -9.93 6.23
N LEU A 106 -0.35 -9.29 7.09
CA LEU A 106 0.00 -9.05 8.49
C LEU A 106 0.19 -10.38 9.24
N ASN A 107 -0.75 -11.31 9.08
CA ASN A 107 -0.68 -12.63 9.71
C ASN A 107 0.48 -13.49 9.18
N GLU A 108 0.92 -13.23 7.94
CA GLU A 108 2.09 -13.86 7.32
C GLU A 108 3.42 -13.16 7.71
N GLY A 109 3.40 -12.09 8.51
CA GLY A 109 4.59 -11.34 8.96
C GLY A 109 5.10 -10.29 7.96
N GLY A 110 4.44 -10.12 6.81
CA GLY A 110 4.88 -9.19 5.76
C GLY A 110 4.81 -7.71 6.13
N LEU A 111 4.17 -7.37 7.25
CA LEU A 111 4.00 -6.02 7.76
C LEU A 111 4.71 -5.78 9.11
N ASP A 112 5.56 -6.69 9.58
CA ASP A 112 6.22 -6.58 10.89
C ASP A 112 6.95 -5.23 11.12
N PRO A 113 7.75 -4.70 10.17
CA PRO A 113 8.39 -3.40 10.36
C PRO A 113 7.38 -2.25 10.55
N LEU A 114 6.23 -2.33 9.88
CA LEU A 114 5.17 -1.33 10.01
C LEU A 114 4.41 -1.52 11.32
N ARG A 115 4.10 -2.77 11.69
CA ARG A 115 3.44 -3.11 12.95
C ARG A 115 4.22 -2.57 14.14
N GLU A 116 5.53 -2.85 14.18
CA GLU A 116 6.40 -2.36 15.25
C GLU A 116 6.43 -0.83 15.33
N ALA A 117 6.46 -0.13 14.19
CA ALA A 117 6.46 1.32 14.17
C ALA A 117 5.13 1.91 14.65
N VAL A 118 4.01 1.36 14.19
CA VAL A 118 2.66 1.79 14.57
C VAL A 118 2.41 1.54 16.05
N GLU A 119 2.72 0.34 16.55
CA GLU A 119 2.52 -0.04 17.96
C GLU A 119 3.40 0.80 18.90
N ARG A 120 4.67 1.07 18.53
CA ARG A 120 5.56 1.94 19.31
C ARG A 120 5.03 3.37 19.45
N ALA A 121 4.30 3.85 18.44
CA ALA A 121 3.68 5.16 18.44
C ALA A 121 2.26 5.17 19.06
N GLY A 122 1.81 4.04 19.63
CA GLY A 122 0.52 3.91 20.30
C GLY A 122 -0.67 3.65 19.34
N GLY A 123 -0.41 3.32 18.07
CA GLY A 123 -1.43 2.88 17.13
C GLY A 123 -1.68 1.37 17.19
N ASP A 124 -2.70 0.91 16.46
CA ASP A 124 -3.03 -0.51 16.35
C ASP A 124 -3.29 -0.89 14.90
N LEU A 125 -2.28 -1.48 14.26
CA LEU A 125 -2.34 -1.88 12.85
C LEU A 125 -3.39 -2.97 12.60
N SER A 126 -3.57 -3.90 13.54
CA SER A 126 -4.54 -4.99 13.41
C SER A 126 -5.97 -4.46 13.48
N ARG A 127 -6.24 -3.55 14.41
CA ARG A 127 -7.52 -2.87 14.54
C ARG A 127 -7.81 -1.99 13.33
N TRP A 128 -6.81 -1.28 12.82
CA TRP A 128 -6.96 -0.44 11.63
C TRP A 128 -7.38 -1.24 10.39
N LEU A 129 -6.89 -2.48 10.24
CA LEU A 129 -7.25 -3.35 9.13
C LEU A 129 -8.62 -4.05 9.28
N THR A 130 -9.17 -4.09 10.51
CA THR A 130 -10.43 -4.80 10.82
C THR A 130 -11.61 -3.87 11.09
N THR A 131 -11.38 -2.59 11.40
CA THR A 131 -12.46 -1.62 11.71
C THR A 131 -13.05 -1.05 10.42
N ASP A 132 -14.30 -1.37 10.09
CA ASP A 132 -15.02 -0.72 8.98
C ASP A 132 -15.08 0.81 9.20
N ALA A 133 -14.72 1.56 8.16
CA ALA A 133 -14.82 3.02 8.13
C ALA A 133 -16.14 3.46 7.49
#